data_AF-A0A436W491-F1
#
_entry.id   AF-A0A436W491-F1
#
_cell.length_a   1.000
_cell.length_b   1.000
_cell.length_c   1.000
_cell.angle_alpha   90.00
_cell.angle_beta   90.00
_cell.angle_gamma   90.00
#
_symmetry.space_group_name_H-M   'P 1'
#
loop_
_entity.id
_entity.type
_entity.pdbx_description
1 polymer ?
#
loop_
_entity_poly.entity_id
_entity_poly.type
_entity_poly.pdbx_seq_one_letter_code
_entity_poly.pdbx_strand_id
1 'polypeptide(L)'
;GRVAGKAMIYFLFFSTLALVVGLVVSNVVQPGAGMHINPATLDASKVSTFTEKAHDTTIVGFLMNIIPDTITGAFAQGDILQVLFFSVLFGVALALVGDRGRPVVDFLQALTAPIFRLVAILMKAAPIGAFGAMAFTVGKYGIGAIANLAFLIGTFYLTSLLFVLVVLGAVAWYNGFSILALIRYIKEELLLVLGTSSSEAALPGLMAKMERAGCNRSVVGLVIPTGYSFNLDGTNIYMTLAALFIAQATDTPLTFGDQILLLLVAMLSSKGAAGITGAGFITLAATLSVVPSVPVAGMALILGVDRFMSECRALTNFVGNAVATIVVARWEGELDQTQFAAAMAGQLPEEADLALSGGLQPA
;
A
#
# COMPACT_ATOMS: atom_id res chain seq x y z
N GLY A 1 -4.48 -14.01 -17.04
CA GLY A 1 -4.25 -15.26 -16.30
C GLY A 1 -2.86 -15.30 -15.69
N ARG A 2 -1.81 -15.56 -16.48
CA ARG A 2 -0.43 -15.77 -16.00
C ARG A 2 0.15 -14.60 -15.19
N VAL A 3 0.02 -13.37 -15.69
CA VAL A 3 0.47 -12.13 -15.01
C VAL A 3 -0.15 -12.00 -13.62
N ALA A 4 -1.49 -12.14 -13.52
CA ALA A 4 -2.23 -12.07 -12.25
C ALA A 4 -1.74 -13.13 -11.26
N GLY A 5 -1.54 -14.37 -11.70
CA GLY A 5 -1.05 -15.45 -10.86
C GLY A 5 0.34 -15.18 -10.30
N LYS A 6 1.29 -14.73 -11.14
CA LYS A 6 2.64 -14.35 -10.69
C LYS A 6 2.61 -13.18 -9.72
N ALA A 7 1.77 -12.18 -9.98
CA ALA A 7 1.59 -11.04 -9.08
C ALA A 7 1.06 -11.48 -7.71
N MET A 8 0.02 -12.32 -7.67
CA MET A 8 -0.53 -12.83 -6.40
C MET A 8 0.46 -13.67 -5.60
N ILE A 9 1.27 -14.51 -6.27
CA ILE A 9 2.34 -15.26 -5.59
C ILE A 9 3.38 -14.31 -5.00
N TYR A 10 3.80 -13.30 -5.76
CA TYR A 10 4.70 -12.25 -5.27
C TYR A 10 4.10 -11.58 -4.02
N PHE A 11 2.85 -11.10 -4.11
CA PHE A 11 2.19 -10.38 -3.03
C PHE A 11 2.05 -11.23 -1.77
N LEU A 12 1.69 -12.51 -1.90
CA LEU A 12 1.56 -13.41 -0.76
C LEU A 12 2.91 -13.63 -0.08
N PHE A 13 3.96 -13.83 -0.87
CA PHE A 13 5.31 -14.05 -0.36
C PHE A 13 5.83 -12.83 0.41
N PHE A 14 5.82 -11.64 -0.21
CA PHE A 14 6.39 -10.44 0.42
C PHE A 14 5.57 -9.92 1.59
N SER A 15 4.24 -10.03 1.54
CA SER A 15 3.40 -9.73 2.70
C SER A 15 3.65 -10.68 3.88
N THR A 16 3.84 -11.98 3.60
CA THR A 16 4.20 -12.95 4.66
C THR A 16 5.59 -12.64 5.23
N LEU A 17 6.55 -12.31 4.37
CA LEU A 17 7.89 -11.92 4.80
C LEU A 17 7.86 -10.64 5.65
N ALA A 18 7.03 -9.66 5.28
CA ALA A 18 6.83 -8.42 6.01
C ALA A 18 6.29 -8.66 7.43
N LEU A 19 5.30 -9.56 7.57
CA LEU A 19 4.79 -10.03 8.85
C LEU A 19 5.90 -10.68 9.71
N VAL A 20 6.68 -11.59 9.12
CA VAL A 20 7.79 -12.27 9.81
C VAL A 20 8.87 -11.29 10.25
N VAL A 21 9.24 -10.32 9.41
CA VAL A 21 10.20 -9.26 9.76
C VAL A 21 9.68 -8.43 10.93
N GLY A 22 8.40 -8.02 10.89
CA GLY A 22 7.77 -7.33 12.02
C GLY A 22 7.81 -8.15 13.31
N LEU A 23 7.57 -9.46 13.22
CA LEU A 23 7.63 -10.38 14.36
C LEU A 23 9.03 -10.45 14.97
N VAL A 24 10.04 -10.68 14.13
CA VAL A 24 11.43 -10.81 14.57
C VAL A 24 11.88 -9.53 15.23
N VAL A 25 11.65 -8.37 14.59
CA VAL A 25 12.08 -7.09 15.17
C VAL A 25 11.35 -6.80 16.47
N SER A 26 10.05 -7.08 16.57
CA SER A 26 9.30 -6.83 17.80
C SER A 26 9.77 -7.70 18.98
N ASN A 27 10.14 -8.96 18.73
CA ASN A 27 10.69 -9.84 19.77
C ASN A 27 12.11 -9.44 20.21
N VAL A 28 12.92 -8.89 19.29
CA VAL A 28 14.30 -8.48 19.56
C VAL A 28 14.38 -7.10 20.23
N VAL A 29 13.67 -6.12 19.71
CA VAL A 29 13.71 -4.72 20.18
C VAL A 29 12.79 -4.50 21.38
N GLN A 30 11.67 -5.25 21.43
CA GLN A 30 10.67 -5.19 22.49
C GLN A 30 10.17 -3.77 22.78
N PRO A 31 9.57 -3.09 21.78
CA PRO A 31 9.20 -1.68 21.91
C PRO A 31 8.18 -1.37 23.01
N GLY A 32 7.43 -2.36 23.49
CA GLY A 32 6.44 -2.20 24.57
C GLY A 32 6.94 -2.64 25.95
N ALA A 33 8.14 -3.22 26.07
CA ALA A 33 8.61 -3.76 27.33
C ALA A 33 8.81 -2.67 28.40
N GLY A 34 8.42 -2.96 29.64
CA GLY A 34 8.61 -2.07 30.79
C GLY A 34 7.54 -0.98 30.98
N MET A 35 6.48 -0.97 30.16
CA MET A 35 5.39 -0.01 30.33
C MET A 35 4.39 -0.43 31.42
N HIS A 36 4.21 -1.73 31.67
CA HIS A 36 3.36 -2.30 32.72
C HIS A 36 1.95 -1.69 32.81
N ILE A 37 1.30 -1.53 31.65
CA ILE A 37 0.00 -0.87 31.53
C ILE A 37 -1.09 -1.87 31.85
N ASN A 38 -1.93 -1.53 32.82
CA ASN A 38 -3.13 -2.32 33.11
C ASN A 38 -4.22 -2.07 32.04
N PRO A 39 -4.63 -3.08 31.25
CA PRO A 39 -5.67 -2.93 30.23
C PRO A 39 -7.00 -2.39 30.75
N ALA A 40 -7.34 -2.65 32.01
CA ALA A 40 -8.59 -2.18 32.62
C ALA A 40 -8.65 -0.66 32.82
N THR A 41 -7.50 0.02 32.74
CA THR A 41 -7.41 1.48 32.84
C THR A 41 -7.53 2.18 31.48
N LEU A 42 -7.57 1.40 30.38
CA LEU A 42 -7.65 1.92 29.03
C LEU A 42 -9.10 2.21 28.63
N ASP A 43 -9.29 3.34 27.98
CA ASP A 43 -10.60 3.78 27.50
C ASP A 43 -10.98 3.02 26.22
N ALA A 44 -11.64 1.88 26.40
CA ALA A 44 -12.12 1.04 25.29
C ALA A 44 -13.16 1.76 24.41
N SER A 45 -13.82 2.82 24.89
CA SER A 45 -14.80 3.58 24.10
C SER A 45 -14.16 4.31 22.92
N LYS A 46 -12.86 4.62 22.99
CA LYS A 46 -12.12 5.28 21.91
C LYS A 46 -11.81 4.35 20.73
N VAL A 47 -11.92 3.05 20.93
CA VAL A 47 -11.62 2.04 19.91
C VAL A 47 -12.84 1.24 19.48
N SER A 48 -14.00 1.41 20.13
CA SER A 48 -15.22 0.65 19.85
C SER A 48 -15.70 0.77 18.40
N THR A 49 -15.61 1.95 17.81
CA THR A 49 -15.98 2.16 16.39
C THR A 49 -15.11 1.34 15.44
N PHE A 50 -13.84 1.09 15.78
CA PHE A 50 -12.94 0.28 14.96
C PHE A 50 -13.22 -1.22 15.15
N THR A 51 -13.55 -1.63 16.38
CA THR A 51 -13.90 -3.02 16.67
C THR A 51 -15.26 -3.42 16.07
N GLU A 52 -16.23 -2.50 16.08
CA GLU A 52 -17.53 -2.70 15.42
C GLU A 52 -17.35 -2.88 13.91
N LYS A 53 -16.60 -1.97 13.25
CA LYS A 53 -16.28 -2.11 11.82
C LYS A 53 -15.48 -3.38 11.50
N ALA A 54 -14.63 -3.82 12.42
CA ALA A 54 -13.91 -5.07 12.27
C ALA A 54 -14.85 -6.29 12.28
N HIS A 55 -15.93 -6.27 13.07
CA HIS A 55 -16.94 -7.34 13.06
C HIS A 55 -17.70 -7.44 11.73
N ASP A 56 -17.90 -6.32 11.04
CA ASP A 56 -18.52 -6.30 9.70
C ASP A 56 -17.59 -6.89 8.63
N THR A 57 -16.28 -6.94 8.90
CA THR A 57 -15.25 -7.44 7.98
C THR A 57 -15.06 -8.95 8.13
N THR A 58 -16.02 -9.73 7.62
CA THR A 58 -15.89 -11.20 7.54
C THR A 58 -15.21 -11.63 6.23
N ILE A 59 -14.59 -12.82 6.19
CA ILE A 59 -14.02 -13.36 4.94
C ILE A 59 -15.10 -13.48 3.86
N VAL A 60 -16.29 -13.95 4.24
CA VAL A 60 -17.43 -14.08 3.33
C VAL A 60 -17.88 -12.70 2.86
N GLY A 61 -18.01 -11.73 3.78
CA GLY A 61 -18.35 -10.35 3.45
C GLY A 61 -17.34 -9.71 2.50
N PHE A 62 -16.04 -9.91 2.73
CA PHE A 62 -15.00 -9.44 1.83
C PHE A 62 -15.11 -10.07 0.44
N LEU A 63 -15.26 -11.39 0.34
CA LEU A 63 -15.42 -12.07 -0.95
C LEU A 63 -16.67 -11.62 -1.71
N MET A 64 -17.77 -11.38 -0.99
CA MET A 64 -19.00 -10.83 -1.57
C MET A 64 -18.79 -9.37 -2.00
N ASN A 65 -18.04 -8.56 -1.24
CA ASN A 65 -17.77 -7.16 -1.59
C ASN A 65 -16.89 -7.00 -2.83
N ILE A 66 -16.16 -8.03 -3.27
CA ILE A 66 -15.44 -8.00 -4.56
C ILE A 66 -16.43 -7.89 -5.73
N ILE A 67 -17.64 -8.44 -5.57
CA ILE A 67 -18.67 -8.43 -6.60
C ILE A 67 -19.49 -7.14 -6.41
N PRO A 68 -19.42 -6.17 -7.34
CA PRO A 68 -20.19 -4.95 -7.21
C PRO A 68 -21.69 -5.23 -7.36
N ASP A 69 -22.51 -4.68 -6.44
CA ASP A 69 -23.97 -4.69 -6.58
C ASP A 69 -24.41 -3.95 -7.86
N THR A 70 -23.73 -2.86 -8.17
CA THR A 70 -23.90 -2.10 -9.41
C THR A 70 -22.57 -1.58 -9.92
N ILE A 71 -22.38 -1.59 -11.23
CA ILE A 71 -21.15 -1.08 -11.88
C ILE A 71 -20.95 0.40 -11.52
N THR A 72 -22.00 1.20 -11.65
CA THR A 72 -21.96 2.64 -11.35
C THR A 72 -21.67 2.91 -9.87
N GLY A 73 -22.19 2.08 -8.96
CA GLY A 73 -21.91 2.18 -7.52
C GLY A 73 -20.43 2.03 -7.22
N ALA A 74 -19.76 1.03 -7.81
CA ALA A 74 -18.33 0.80 -7.62
C ALA A 74 -17.48 2.03 -8.00
N PHE A 75 -17.79 2.66 -9.15
CA PHE A 75 -17.12 3.88 -9.59
C PHE A 75 -17.48 5.10 -8.74
N ALA A 76 -18.74 5.23 -8.29
CA ALA A 76 -19.20 6.37 -7.50
C ALA A 76 -18.67 6.36 -6.07
N GLN A 77 -18.52 5.17 -5.49
CA GLN A 77 -18.05 4.97 -4.12
C GLN A 77 -16.52 4.85 -4.04
N GLY A 78 -15.85 4.64 -5.17
CA GLY A 78 -14.39 4.52 -5.24
C GLY A 78 -13.85 3.16 -4.80
N ASP A 79 -14.65 2.09 -4.88
CA ASP A 79 -14.16 0.74 -4.54
C ASP A 79 -13.27 0.21 -5.66
N ILE A 80 -11.96 0.36 -5.48
CA ILE A 80 -10.94 -0.03 -6.46
C ILE A 80 -10.99 -1.53 -6.76
N LEU A 81 -11.31 -2.36 -5.77
CA LEU A 81 -11.30 -3.81 -5.92
C LEU A 81 -12.50 -4.27 -6.77
N GLN A 82 -13.68 -3.70 -6.52
CA GLN A 82 -14.86 -3.92 -7.34
C GLN A 82 -14.65 -3.43 -8.79
N VAL A 83 -14.11 -2.22 -8.96
CA VAL A 83 -13.79 -1.66 -10.27
C VAL A 83 -12.78 -2.55 -11.01
N LEU A 84 -11.75 -3.05 -10.32
CA LEU A 84 -10.77 -3.98 -10.88
C LEU A 84 -11.42 -5.30 -11.30
N PHE A 85 -12.25 -5.91 -10.44
CA PHE A 85 -12.92 -7.18 -10.73
C PHE A 85 -13.78 -7.08 -11.98
N PHE A 86 -14.63 -6.04 -12.05
CA PHE A 86 -15.43 -5.76 -13.23
C PHE A 86 -14.56 -5.51 -14.47
N SER A 87 -13.52 -4.68 -14.34
CA SER A 87 -12.64 -4.33 -15.46
C SER A 87 -11.92 -5.54 -16.06
N VAL A 88 -11.48 -6.49 -15.23
CA VAL A 88 -10.86 -7.74 -15.69
C VAL A 88 -11.87 -8.60 -16.46
N LEU A 89 -13.07 -8.81 -15.91
CA LEU A 89 -14.12 -9.59 -16.58
C LEU A 89 -14.56 -8.95 -17.90
N PHE A 90 -14.74 -7.62 -17.89
CA PHE A 90 -15.10 -6.86 -19.09
C PHE A 90 -13.99 -6.90 -20.15
N GLY A 91 -12.72 -6.79 -19.74
CA GLY A 91 -11.57 -6.96 -20.62
C GLY A 91 -11.50 -8.35 -21.25
N VAL A 92 -11.78 -9.41 -20.49
CA VAL A 92 -11.89 -10.78 -21.02
C VAL A 92 -13.05 -10.89 -22.02
N ALA A 93 -14.21 -10.30 -21.71
CA ALA A 93 -15.35 -10.31 -22.63
C ALA A 93 -15.05 -9.59 -23.95
N LEU A 94 -14.39 -8.42 -23.90
CA LEU A 94 -13.96 -7.69 -25.10
C LEU A 94 -12.97 -8.52 -25.95
N ALA A 95 -12.03 -9.21 -25.30
CA ALA A 95 -11.09 -10.08 -26.00
C ALA A 95 -11.80 -11.27 -26.69
N LEU A 96 -12.82 -11.86 -26.05
CA LEU A 96 -13.62 -12.95 -26.63
C LEU A 96 -14.52 -12.49 -27.79
N VAL A 97 -14.99 -11.24 -27.76
CA VAL A 97 -15.78 -10.63 -28.85
C VAL A 97 -14.93 -10.35 -30.10
N GLY A 98 -13.61 -10.23 -29.96
CA GLY A 98 -12.68 -10.03 -31.06
C GLY A 98 -12.81 -8.63 -31.69
N ASP A 99 -12.73 -8.54 -33.02
CA ASP A 99 -12.65 -7.25 -33.74
C ASP A 99 -13.82 -6.30 -33.46
N ARG A 100 -15.01 -6.84 -33.13
CA ARG A 100 -16.17 -6.02 -32.76
C ARG A 100 -15.98 -5.23 -31.46
N GLY A 101 -15.13 -5.70 -30.55
CA GLY A 101 -14.80 -5.02 -29.30
C GLY A 101 -13.75 -3.93 -29.46
N ARG A 102 -13.04 -3.90 -30.60
CA ARG A 102 -11.88 -3.03 -30.83
C ARG A 102 -12.18 -1.53 -30.68
N PRO A 103 -13.30 -0.98 -31.20
CA PRO A 103 -13.61 0.44 -31.00
C PRO A 103 -13.74 0.83 -29.52
N VAL A 104 -14.25 -0.07 -28.68
CA VAL A 104 -14.38 0.16 -27.23
C VAL A 104 -13.01 0.14 -26.56
N VAL A 105 -12.15 -0.83 -26.92
CA VAL A 105 -10.77 -0.89 -26.42
C VAL A 105 -9.99 0.37 -26.80
N ASP A 106 -10.07 0.79 -28.06
CA ASP A 106 -9.36 1.98 -28.56
C ASP A 106 -9.84 3.25 -27.85
N PHE A 107 -11.16 3.39 -27.64
CA PHE A 107 -11.73 4.50 -26.87
C PHE A 107 -11.22 4.53 -25.42
N LEU A 108 -11.25 3.39 -24.72
CA LEU A 108 -10.74 3.28 -23.35
C LEU A 108 -9.23 3.58 -23.29
N GLN A 109 -8.49 3.15 -24.31
CA GLN A 109 -7.06 3.43 -24.40
C GLN A 109 -6.78 4.93 -24.56
N ALA A 110 -7.55 5.60 -25.41
CA ALA A 110 -7.46 7.04 -25.65
C ALA A 110 -7.81 7.85 -24.40
N LEU A 111 -8.77 7.40 -23.58
CA LEU A 111 -9.17 8.07 -22.34
C LEU A 111 -8.08 8.13 -21.27
N THR A 112 -7.07 7.25 -21.30
CA THR A 112 -5.99 7.30 -20.29
C THR A 112 -5.05 8.48 -20.48
N ALA A 113 -4.84 8.96 -21.72
CA ALA A 113 -3.99 10.13 -21.97
C ALA A 113 -4.45 11.40 -21.23
N PRO A 114 -5.73 11.83 -21.30
CA PRO A 114 -6.21 12.97 -20.53
C PRO A 114 -6.19 12.71 -19.02
N ILE A 115 -6.41 11.47 -18.56
CA ILE A 115 -6.29 11.12 -17.14
C ILE A 115 -4.86 11.34 -16.64
N PHE A 116 -3.85 10.84 -17.34
CA PHE A 116 -2.44 11.07 -16.97
C PHE A 116 -2.07 12.55 -17.04
N ARG A 117 -2.63 13.32 -17.99
CA ARG A 117 -2.42 14.76 -18.04
C ARG A 117 -3.02 15.48 -16.83
N LEU A 118 -4.21 15.07 -16.39
CA LEU A 118 -4.84 15.59 -15.18
C LEU A 118 -3.99 15.29 -13.94
N VAL A 119 -3.46 14.07 -13.83
CA VAL A 119 -2.55 13.67 -12.74
C VAL A 119 -1.31 14.56 -12.72
N ALA A 120 -0.68 14.82 -13.88
CA ALA A 120 0.48 15.71 -13.98
C ALA A 120 0.17 17.14 -13.50
N ILE A 121 -1.04 17.65 -13.75
CA ILE A 121 -1.48 18.95 -13.23
C ILE A 121 -1.58 18.92 -11.70
N LEU A 122 -2.20 17.88 -11.14
CA LEU A 122 -2.34 17.73 -9.69
C LEU A 122 -0.98 17.57 -8.98
N MET A 123 -0.01 16.90 -9.61
CA MET A 123 1.33 16.75 -9.05
C MET A 123 2.06 18.09 -8.87
N LYS A 124 1.74 19.13 -9.66
CA LYS A 124 2.30 20.48 -9.45
C LYS A 124 1.82 21.11 -8.14
N ALA A 125 0.62 20.77 -7.69
CA ALA A 125 0.06 21.25 -6.43
C ALA A 125 0.41 20.34 -5.23
N ALA A 126 0.94 19.13 -5.48
CA ALA A 126 1.26 18.14 -4.45
C ALA A 126 2.15 18.68 -3.32
N PRO A 127 3.20 19.50 -3.54
CA PRO A 127 4.03 20.02 -2.46
C PRO A 127 3.25 20.89 -1.46
N ILE A 128 2.30 21.69 -1.95
CA ILE A 128 1.47 22.57 -1.11
C ILE A 128 0.49 21.72 -0.28
N GLY A 129 -0.14 20.72 -0.91
CA GLY A 129 -1.02 19.78 -0.22
C GLY A 129 -0.27 18.98 0.84
N ALA A 130 0.92 18.49 0.53
CA ALA A 130 1.76 17.75 1.46
C ALA A 130 2.18 18.60 2.66
N PHE A 131 2.59 19.86 2.42
CA PHE A 131 2.91 20.80 3.49
C PHE A 131 1.71 21.04 4.42
N GLY A 132 0.53 21.33 3.87
CA GLY A 132 -0.68 21.58 4.65
C GLY A 132 -1.11 20.37 5.49
N ALA A 133 -1.02 19.17 4.92
CA ALA A 133 -1.38 17.94 5.61
C ALA A 133 -0.39 17.55 6.71
N MET A 134 0.92 17.78 6.50
CA MET A 134 1.94 17.62 7.55
C MET A 134 1.74 18.64 8.68
N ALA A 135 1.48 19.91 8.34
CA ALA A 135 1.20 20.96 9.32
C ALA A 135 -0.02 20.63 10.18
N PHE A 136 -1.11 20.14 9.57
CA PHE A 136 -2.29 19.66 10.29
C PHE A 136 -1.96 18.50 11.23
N THR A 137 -1.19 17.51 10.75
CA THR A 137 -0.83 16.33 11.53
C THR A 137 -0.02 16.72 12.76
N VAL A 138 1.02 17.56 12.60
CA VAL A 138 1.81 18.06 13.73
C VAL A 138 0.96 18.92 14.67
N GLY A 139 0.10 19.79 14.13
CA GLY A 139 -0.74 20.69 14.92
C GLY A 139 -1.85 19.99 15.72
N LYS A 140 -2.48 18.95 15.15
CA LYS A 140 -3.58 18.22 15.79
C LYS A 140 -3.11 17.18 16.81
N TYR A 141 -2.05 16.44 16.50
CA TYR A 141 -1.61 15.31 17.33
C TYR A 141 -0.47 15.68 18.29
N GLY A 142 0.25 16.78 18.04
CA GLY A 142 1.21 17.38 18.97
C GLY A 142 2.49 16.56 19.21
N ILE A 143 3.49 17.18 19.83
CA ILE A 143 4.81 16.56 20.12
C ILE A 143 4.72 15.62 21.35
N GLY A 144 3.78 15.87 22.27
CA GLY A 144 3.65 15.11 23.52
C GLY A 144 3.23 13.65 23.33
N ALA A 145 2.32 13.36 22.40
CA ALA A 145 1.92 11.98 22.08
C ALA A 145 3.04 11.18 21.40
N ILE A 146 3.88 11.87 20.61
CA ILE A 146 5.04 11.29 19.95
C ILE A 146 6.10 10.89 20.97
N ALA A 147 6.35 11.70 22.01
CA ALA A 147 7.43 11.45 22.97
C ALA A 147 7.28 10.11 23.72
N ASN A 148 6.07 9.78 24.18
CA ASN A 148 5.82 8.56 24.98
C ASN A 148 5.84 7.27 24.14
N LEU A 149 5.68 7.38 22.82
CA LEU A 149 5.66 6.24 21.88
C LEU A 149 6.75 6.38 20.81
N ALA A 150 7.71 7.27 21.02
CA ALA A 150 8.78 7.55 20.07
C ALA A 150 9.59 6.28 19.79
N PHE A 151 9.75 5.42 20.80
CA PHE A 151 10.45 4.15 20.64
C PHE A 151 9.71 3.19 19.70
N LEU A 152 8.38 3.07 19.82
CA LEU A 152 7.56 2.29 18.90
C LEU A 152 7.60 2.87 17.48
N ILE A 153 7.40 4.18 17.33
CA ILE A 153 7.43 4.87 16.03
C ILE A 153 8.80 4.69 15.39
N GLY A 154 9.88 4.93 16.12
CA GLY A 154 11.26 4.78 15.64
C GLY A 154 11.56 3.34 15.22
N THR A 155 11.12 2.36 16.01
CA THR A 155 11.26 0.94 15.67
C THR A 155 10.51 0.61 14.39
N PHE A 156 9.28 1.10 14.22
CA PHE A 156 8.49 0.86 13.01
C PHE A 156 9.09 1.53 11.76
N TYR A 157 9.54 2.79 11.87
CA TYR A 157 10.19 3.50 10.77
C TYR A 157 11.50 2.83 10.37
N LEU A 158 12.32 2.44 11.34
CA LEU A 158 13.58 1.73 11.08
C LEU A 158 13.31 0.37 10.44
N THR A 159 12.34 -0.39 10.93
CA THR A 159 11.97 -1.70 10.37
C THR A 159 11.49 -1.55 8.92
N SER A 160 10.61 -0.60 8.66
CA SER A 160 10.10 -0.32 7.31
C SER A 160 11.21 0.15 6.36
N LEU A 161 12.11 1.01 6.84
CA LEU A 161 13.26 1.46 6.07
C LEU A 161 14.21 0.28 5.73
N LEU A 162 14.51 -0.58 6.71
CA LEU A 162 15.33 -1.77 6.50
C LEU A 162 14.63 -2.75 5.56
N PHE A 163 13.32 -2.93 5.67
CA PHE A 163 12.55 -3.77 4.75
C PHE A 163 12.68 -3.24 3.30
N VAL A 164 12.48 -1.94 3.10
CA VAL A 164 12.63 -1.33 1.76
C VAL A 164 14.08 -1.43 1.25
N LEU A 165 15.07 -1.05 2.04
CA LEU A 165 16.45 -0.97 1.57
C LEU A 165 17.16 -2.33 1.47
N VAL A 166 16.82 -3.28 2.35
CA VAL A 166 17.47 -4.59 2.42
C VAL A 166 16.65 -5.63 1.71
N VAL A 167 15.38 -5.83 2.09
CA VAL A 167 14.54 -6.89 1.49
C VAL A 167 14.15 -6.53 0.06
N LEU A 168 13.47 -5.40 -0.15
CA LEU A 168 13.12 -4.97 -1.50
C LEU A 168 14.37 -4.55 -2.30
N GLY A 169 15.42 -4.04 -1.62
CA GLY A 169 16.72 -3.78 -2.23
C GLY A 169 17.41 -5.03 -2.77
N ALA A 170 17.39 -6.14 -2.04
CA ALA A 170 17.93 -7.42 -2.52
C ALA A 170 17.13 -7.95 -3.71
N VAL A 171 15.80 -7.80 -3.69
CA VAL A 171 14.93 -8.17 -4.82
C VAL A 171 15.23 -7.30 -6.04
N ALA A 172 15.37 -5.99 -5.85
CA ALA A 172 15.72 -5.05 -6.91
C ALA A 172 17.09 -5.42 -7.52
N TRP A 173 18.09 -5.66 -6.67
CA TRP A 173 19.44 -6.06 -7.09
C TRP A 173 19.42 -7.38 -7.88
N TYR A 174 18.71 -8.40 -7.38
CA TYR A 174 18.54 -9.68 -8.08
C TYR A 174 17.86 -9.51 -9.46
N ASN A 175 16.95 -8.55 -9.58
CA ASN A 175 16.29 -8.22 -10.84
C ASN A 175 17.04 -7.16 -11.66
N GLY A 176 18.27 -6.80 -11.29
CA GLY A 176 19.15 -5.94 -12.08
C GLY A 176 18.85 -4.45 -12.00
N PHE A 177 18.30 -3.95 -10.89
CA PHE A 177 18.07 -2.52 -10.69
C PHE A 177 18.31 -2.05 -9.25
N SER A 178 18.50 -0.74 -9.07
CA SER A 178 18.74 -0.15 -7.76
C SER A 178 17.44 0.35 -7.13
N ILE A 179 17.16 -0.08 -5.90
CA ILE A 179 16.03 0.43 -5.12
C ILE A 179 16.15 1.94 -4.87
N LEU A 180 17.37 2.45 -4.69
CA LEU A 180 17.61 3.88 -4.48
C LEU A 180 17.34 4.69 -5.74
N ALA A 181 17.65 4.13 -6.92
CA ALA A 181 17.31 4.75 -8.20
C ALA A 181 15.78 4.81 -8.39
N LEU A 182 15.07 3.71 -8.04
CA LEU A 182 13.62 3.67 -8.08
C LEU A 182 13.01 4.71 -7.13
N ILE A 183 13.43 4.76 -5.86
CA ILE A 183 12.95 5.75 -4.88
C ILE A 183 13.17 7.18 -5.39
N ARG A 184 14.33 7.47 -6.01
CA ARG A 184 14.60 8.78 -6.62
C ARG A 184 13.66 9.08 -7.79
N TYR A 185 13.33 8.07 -8.59
CA TYR A 185 12.44 8.21 -9.74
C TYR A 185 10.99 8.53 -9.33
N ILE A 186 10.49 7.89 -8.27
CA ILE A 186 9.13 8.08 -7.73
C ILE A 186 9.05 9.08 -6.57
N LYS A 187 10.06 9.94 -6.40
CA LYS A 187 10.18 10.84 -5.22
C LYS A 187 8.98 11.78 -5.03
N GLU A 188 8.39 12.25 -6.13
CA GLU A 188 7.27 13.21 -6.10
C GLU A 188 6.01 12.54 -5.55
N GLU A 189 5.76 11.30 -5.99
CA GLU A 189 4.67 10.49 -5.50
C GLU A 189 4.89 10.11 -4.03
N LEU A 190 6.11 9.77 -3.63
CA LEU A 190 6.43 9.49 -2.23
C LEU A 190 6.19 10.72 -1.34
N LEU A 191 6.51 11.94 -1.81
CA LEU A 191 6.20 13.17 -1.07
C LEU A 191 4.69 13.40 -0.95
N LEU A 192 3.92 13.09 -2.00
CA LEU A 192 2.46 13.17 -1.96
C LEU A 192 1.86 12.13 -1.01
N VAL A 193 2.35 10.89 -1.04
CA VAL A 193 1.93 9.82 -0.12
C VAL A 193 2.27 10.18 1.32
N LEU A 194 3.46 10.72 1.58
CA LEU A 194 3.88 11.18 2.90
C LEU A 194 2.92 12.26 3.42
N GLY A 195 2.63 13.27 2.61
CA GLY A 195 1.74 14.35 3.01
C GLY A 195 0.29 13.90 3.22
N THR A 196 -0.26 13.13 2.28
CA THR A 196 -1.67 12.69 2.36
C THR A 196 -1.89 11.53 3.32
N SER A 197 -0.81 10.80 3.65
CA SER A 197 -0.84 9.49 4.32
C SER A 197 -1.66 8.44 3.55
N SER A 198 -1.80 8.58 2.23
CA SER A 198 -2.58 7.66 1.39
C SER A 198 -1.80 7.28 0.13
N SER A 199 -1.61 5.97 -0.07
CA SER A 199 -1.03 5.43 -1.29
C SER A 199 -1.97 5.59 -2.50
N GLU A 200 -3.28 5.73 -2.25
CA GLU A 200 -4.31 5.90 -3.29
C GLU A 200 -4.15 7.22 -4.05
N ALA A 201 -3.85 8.29 -3.32
CA ALA A 201 -3.71 9.63 -3.87
C ALA A 201 -2.59 9.72 -4.93
N ALA A 202 -1.59 8.84 -4.83
CA ALA A 202 -0.46 8.79 -5.75
C ALA A 202 -0.53 7.60 -6.73
N LEU A 203 -1.56 6.76 -6.66
CA LEU A 203 -1.72 5.56 -7.49
C LEU A 203 -1.65 5.88 -8.99
N PRO A 204 -2.36 6.91 -9.51
CA PRO A 204 -2.29 7.23 -10.93
C PRO A 204 -0.90 7.71 -11.37
N GLY A 205 -0.21 8.45 -10.50
CA GLY A 205 1.17 8.92 -10.73
C GLY A 205 2.14 7.74 -10.83
N LEU A 206 1.98 6.75 -9.95
CA LEU A 206 2.78 5.52 -10.02
C LEU A 206 2.56 4.77 -11.33
N MET A 207 1.31 4.60 -11.75
CA MET A 207 0.97 3.93 -13.01
C MET A 207 1.63 4.63 -14.20
N ALA A 208 1.47 5.96 -14.29
CA ALA A 208 2.09 6.76 -15.35
C ALA A 208 3.62 6.64 -15.35
N LYS A 209 4.27 6.68 -14.17
CA LYS A 209 5.73 6.53 -14.08
C LYS A 209 6.20 5.11 -14.41
N MET A 210 5.50 4.07 -14.00
CA MET A 210 5.88 2.70 -14.35
C MET A 210 5.74 2.44 -15.85
N GLU A 211 4.70 2.98 -16.50
CA GLU A 211 4.57 2.94 -17.97
C GLU A 211 5.70 3.70 -18.65
N ARG A 212 6.01 4.92 -18.19
CA ARG A 212 7.13 5.73 -18.72
C ARG A 212 8.50 5.10 -18.49
N ALA A 213 8.64 4.29 -17.46
CA ALA A 213 9.85 3.51 -17.19
C ALA A 213 9.94 2.25 -18.05
N GLY A 214 8.98 1.97 -18.93
CA GLY A 214 9.01 0.84 -19.86
C GLY A 214 8.29 -0.41 -19.39
N CYS A 215 7.53 -0.37 -18.29
CA CYS A 215 6.62 -1.47 -17.95
C CYS A 215 5.41 -1.42 -18.90
N ASN A 216 5.05 -2.55 -19.51
CA ASN A 216 3.87 -2.62 -20.37
C ASN A 216 2.60 -2.19 -19.60
N ARG A 217 1.80 -1.33 -20.23
CA ARG A 217 0.53 -0.80 -19.70
C ARG A 217 -0.43 -1.88 -19.20
N SER A 218 -0.49 -3.03 -19.84
CA SER A 218 -1.32 -4.16 -19.38
C SER A 218 -0.83 -4.76 -18.07
N VAL A 219 0.49 -4.79 -17.82
CA VAL A 219 1.05 -5.25 -16.55
C VAL A 219 0.82 -4.19 -15.47
N VAL A 220 1.10 -2.91 -15.77
CA VAL A 220 0.88 -1.79 -14.85
C VAL A 220 -0.58 -1.70 -14.40
N GLY A 221 -1.51 -1.71 -15.36
CA GLY A 221 -2.95 -1.62 -15.14
C GLY A 221 -3.55 -2.77 -14.33
N LEU A 222 -2.84 -3.89 -14.23
CA LEU A 222 -3.26 -5.04 -13.42
C LEU A 222 -2.54 -5.10 -12.08
N VAL A 223 -1.21 -5.03 -12.10
CA VAL A 223 -0.37 -5.30 -10.92
C VAL A 223 -0.48 -4.18 -9.89
N ILE A 224 -0.52 -2.91 -10.31
CA ILE A 224 -0.57 -1.79 -9.36
C ILE A 224 -1.93 -1.74 -8.63
N PRO A 225 -3.09 -1.77 -9.31
CA PRO A 225 -4.39 -1.78 -8.61
C PRO A 225 -4.58 -3.03 -7.74
N THR A 226 -4.15 -4.20 -8.22
CA THR A 226 -4.22 -5.43 -7.41
C THR A 226 -3.30 -5.33 -6.19
N GLY A 227 -2.07 -4.83 -6.36
CA GLY A 227 -1.09 -4.66 -5.28
C GLY A 227 -1.54 -3.64 -4.23
N TYR A 228 -2.31 -2.61 -4.60
CA TYR A 228 -2.90 -1.70 -3.63
C TYR A 228 -3.78 -2.43 -2.61
N SER A 229 -4.51 -3.45 -3.05
CA SER A 229 -5.39 -4.25 -2.19
C SER A 229 -4.66 -5.40 -1.51
N PHE A 230 -3.75 -6.05 -2.25
CA PHE A 230 -3.18 -7.34 -1.84
C PHE A 230 -1.70 -7.30 -1.49
N ASN A 231 -0.96 -6.20 -1.63
CA ASN A 231 0.47 -6.11 -1.33
C ASN A 231 0.76 -4.99 -0.34
N LEU A 232 0.26 -5.19 0.88
CA LEU A 232 0.28 -4.23 1.96
C LEU A 232 1.44 -4.50 2.93
N ASP A 233 2.67 -4.50 2.42
CA ASP A 233 3.88 -4.87 3.18
C ASP A 233 4.09 -4.02 4.44
N GLY A 234 3.99 -2.69 4.32
CA GLY A 234 4.06 -1.77 5.46
C GLY A 234 2.93 -1.97 6.46
N THR A 235 1.72 -2.26 5.99
CA THR A 235 0.58 -2.59 6.86
C THR A 235 0.84 -3.88 7.64
N ASN A 236 1.45 -4.88 7.01
CA ASN A 236 1.81 -6.14 7.64
C ASN A 236 2.91 -5.98 8.70
N ILE A 237 3.96 -5.22 8.41
CA ILE A 237 4.98 -4.85 9.40
C ILE A 237 4.32 -4.15 10.60
N TYR A 238 3.41 -3.21 10.33
CA TYR A 238 2.66 -2.49 11.35
C TYR A 238 1.80 -3.42 12.21
N MET A 239 1.02 -4.31 11.60
CA MET A 239 0.12 -5.21 12.34
C MET A 239 0.87 -6.04 13.37
N THR A 240 1.97 -6.65 12.95
CA THR A 240 2.75 -7.50 13.83
C THR A 240 3.46 -6.69 14.91
N LEU A 241 4.09 -5.57 14.56
CA LEU A 241 4.75 -4.71 15.56
C LEU A 241 3.76 -4.12 16.55
N ALA A 242 2.62 -3.61 16.08
CA ALA A 242 1.59 -3.02 16.93
C ALA A 242 0.98 -4.05 17.88
N ALA A 243 0.67 -5.24 17.39
CA ALA A 243 0.08 -6.29 18.23
C ALA A 243 1.05 -6.79 19.31
N LEU A 244 2.32 -7.04 18.95
CA LEU A 244 3.33 -7.45 19.93
C LEU A 244 3.70 -6.30 20.88
N PHE A 245 3.71 -5.06 20.40
CA PHE A 245 3.87 -3.89 21.26
C PHE A 245 2.76 -3.83 22.31
N ILE A 246 1.50 -4.00 21.91
CA ILE A 246 0.37 -4.01 22.85
C ILE A 246 0.57 -5.12 23.88
N ALA A 247 0.87 -6.34 23.43
CA ALA A 247 1.08 -7.46 24.34
C ALA A 247 2.23 -7.22 25.34
N GLN A 248 3.35 -6.66 24.88
CA GLN A 248 4.49 -6.29 25.73
C GLN A 248 4.12 -5.17 26.70
N ALA A 249 3.41 -4.15 26.24
CA ALA A 249 3.03 -3.00 27.05
C ALA A 249 2.03 -3.37 28.15
N THR A 250 1.21 -4.41 27.92
CA THR A 250 0.20 -4.90 28.86
C THR A 250 0.63 -6.16 29.62
N ASP A 251 1.93 -6.50 29.62
CA ASP A 251 2.49 -7.70 30.26
C ASP A 251 1.77 -9.01 29.88
N THR A 252 1.23 -9.05 28.67
CA THR A 252 0.46 -10.18 28.16
C THR A 252 1.42 -11.21 27.57
N PRO A 253 1.52 -12.41 28.18
CA PRO A 253 2.40 -13.44 27.66
C PRO A 253 1.86 -13.97 26.33
N LEU A 254 2.67 -13.85 25.28
CA LEU A 254 2.39 -14.49 23.99
C LEU A 254 3.30 -15.69 23.82
N THR A 255 2.69 -16.86 23.71
CA THR A 255 3.43 -18.06 23.32
C THR A 255 3.85 -17.97 21.85
N PHE A 256 4.81 -18.79 21.43
CA PHE A 256 5.18 -18.89 20.02
C PHE A 256 3.98 -19.30 19.13
N GLY A 257 3.07 -20.12 19.67
CA GLY A 257 1.83 -20.50 18.98
C GLY A 257 0.90 -19.31 18.75
N ASP A 258 0.72 -18.45 19.77
CA ASP A 258 -0.08 -17.23 19.65
C ASP A 258 0.51 -16.27 18.62
N GLN A 259 1.84 -16.15 18.58
CA GLN A 259 2.53 -15.33 17.59
C GLN A 259 2.31 -15.84 16.15
N ILE A 260 2.37 -17.17 15.92
CA ILE A 260 2.05 -17.76 14.62
C ILE A 260 0.58 -17.52 14.25
N LEU A 261 -0.34 -17.76 15.19
CA LEU A 261 -1.76 -17.51 14.97
C LEU A 261 -1.99 -16.04 14.57
N LEU A 262 -1.33 -15.12 15.26
CA LEU A 262 -1.38 -13.70 14.97
C LEU A 262 -0.89 -13.39 13.56
N LEU A 263 0.22 -13.97 13.12
CA LEU A 263 0.70 -13.81 11.74
C LEU A 263 -0.34 -14.32 10.72
N LEU A 264 -0.93 -15.49 10.95
CA LEU A 264 -1.89 -16.09 10.03
C LEU A 264 -3.16 -15.24 9.91
N VAL A 265 -3.68 -14.78 11.05
CA VAL A 265 -4.85 -13.89 11.10
C VAL A 265 -4.50 -12.56 10.46
N ALA A 266 -3.37 -11.93 10.81
CA ALA A 266 -2.94 -10.66 10.23
C ALA A 266 -2.79 -10.76 8.71
N MET A 267 -2.22 -11.85 8.21
CA MET A 267 -2.12 -12.11 6.76
C MET A 267 -3.52 -12.06 6.14
N LEU A 268 -4.44 -12.87 6.64
CA LEU A 268 -5.79 -12.98 6.10
C LEU A 268 -6.55 -11.65 6.18
N SER A 269 -6.53 -11.00 7.35
CA SER A 269 -7.18 -9.73 7.60
C SER A 269 -6.60 -8.61 6.72
N SER A 270 -5.27 -8.58 6.48
CA SER A 270 -4.63 -7.57 5.63
C SER A 270 -5.19 -7.56 4.21
N LYS A 271 -5.51 -8.72 3.63
CA LYS A 271 -6.06 -8.81 2.28
C LYS A 271 -7.53 -8.38 2.22
N GLY A 272 -8.26 -8.56 3.32
CA GLY A 272 -9.65 -8.17 3.47
C GLY A 272 -9.88 -6.67 3.65
N ALA A 273 -8.82 -5.90 3.87
CA ALA A 273 -8.87 -4.51 4.30
C ALA A 273 -8.73 -3.47 3.17
N ALA A 274 -8.74 -3.92 1.92
CA ALA A 274 -8.50 -3.06 0.78
C ALA A 274 -9.53 -1.92 0.68
N GLY A 275 -9.07 -0.71 0.34
CA GLY A 275 -9.93 0.33 -0.23
C GLY A 275 -10.47 1.42 0.72
N ILE A 276 -10.05 1.48 1.98
CA ILE A 276 -10.54 2.51 2.92
C ILE A 276 -9.42 3.22 3.69
N THR A 277 -9.50 4.55 3.78
CA THR A 277 -8.59 5.34 4.60
C THR A 277 -8.76 4.95 6.08
N GLY A 278 -7.65 4.64 6.77
CA GLY A 278 -7.68 4.11 8.14
C GLY A 278 -7.90 2.60 8.23
N ALA A 279 -7.94 1.89 7.10
CA ALA A 279 -8.06 0.44 7.05
C ALA A 279 -7.06 -0.28 7.97
N GLY A 280 -5.78 0.12 7.95
CA GLY A 280 -4.75 -0.55 8.75
C GLY A 280 -5.06 -0.67 10.25
N PHE A 281 -5.74 0.34 10.84
CA PHE A 281 -6.15 0.30 12.25
C PHE A 281 -7.40 -0.58 12.47
N ILE A 282 -8.36 -0.53 11.54
CA ILE A 282 -9.54 -1.42 11.54
C ILE A 282 -9.09 -2.88 11.42
N THR A 283 -8.12 -3.16 10.57
CA THR A 283 -7.61 -4.51 10.37
C THR A 283 -6.79 -5.02 11.54
N LEU A 284 -6.09 -4.13 12.25
CA LEU A 284 -5.48 -4.48 13.53
C LEU A 284 -6.56 -4.87 14.54
N ALA A 285 -7.66 -4.12 14.66
CA ALA A 285 -8.80 -4.53 15.50
C ALA A 285 -9.32 -5.91 15.11
N ALA A 286 -9.54 -6.15 13.81
CA ALA A 286 -9.98 -7.46 13.32
C ALA A 286 -9.01 -8.58 13.70
N THR A 287 -7.71 -8.31 13.63
CA THR A 287 -6.68 -9.29 13.98
C THR A 287 -6.68 -9.59 15.48
N LEU A 288 -6.73 -8.55 16.33
CA LEU A 288 -6.72 -8.71 17.79
C LEU A 288 -8.01 -9.34 18.32
N SER A 289 -9.16 -9.08 17.69
CA SER A 289 -10.42 -9.72 18.07
C SER A 289 -10.43 -11.24 17.89
N VAL A 290 -9.59 -11.78 16.98
CA VAL A 290 -9.46 -13.22 16.74
C VAL A 290 -8.37 -13.85 17.60
N VAL A 291 -7.45 -13.04 18.15
CA VAL A 291 -6.36 -13.49 19.03
C VAL A 291 -6.68 -13.05 20.47
N PRO A 292 -7.44 -13.85 21.24
CA PRO A 292 -8.03 -13.44 22.52
C PRO A 292 -6.99 -13.15 23.62
N SER A 293 -5.73 -13.53 23.44
CA SER A 293 -4.67 -13.24 24.38
C SER A 293 -4.37 -11.74 24.44
N VAL A 294 -4.42 -11.01 23.31
CA VAL A 294 -4.05 -9.59 23.27
C VAL A 294 -5.26 -8.70 23.55
N PRO A 295 -5.21 -7.80 24.55
CA PRO A 295 -6.34 -6.95 24.89
C PRO A 295 -6.60 -5.91 23.81
N VAL A 296 -7.78 -5.94 23.20
CA VAL A 296 -8.21 -4.98 22.17
C VAL A 296 -8.21 -3.53 22.69
N ALA A 297 -8.49 -3.32 23.98
CA ALA A 297 -8.38 -2.01 24.63
C ALA A 297 -6.96 -1.41 24.54
N GLY A 298 -5.93 -2.25 24.41
CA GLY A 298 -4.54 -1.87 24.15
C GLY A 298 -4.36 -1.03 22.88
N MET A 299 -5.26 -1.14 21.91
CA MET A 299 -5.25 -0.29 20.71
C MET A 299 -5.37 1.21 21.05
N ALA A 300 -5.99 1.56 22.17
CA ALA A 300 -6.11 2.96 22.60
C ALA A 300 -4.72 3.60 22.83
N LEU A 301 -3.69 2.80 23.16
CA LEU A 301 -2.32 3.27 23.35
C LEU A 301 -1.73 3.84 22.05
N ILE A 302 -1.94 3.14 20.94
CA ILE A 302 -1.34 3.48 19.66
C ILE A 302 -2.23 4.40 18.80
N LEU A 303 -3.52 4.57 19.15
CA LEU A 303 -4.47 5.40 18.42
C LEU A 303 -3.97 6.84 18.22
N GLY A 304 -3.29 7.41 19.22
CA GLY A 304 -2.75 8.77 19.17
C GLY A 304 -1.60 8.95 18.18
N VAL A 305 -0.87 7.87 17.86
CA VAL A 305 0.30 7.89 16.97
C VAL A 305 0.08 7.13 15.65
N ASP A 306 -1.07 6.47 15.49
CA ASP A 306 -1.40 5.71 14.27
C ASP A 306 -1.32 6.59 13.03
N ARG A 307 -1.63 7.89 13.14
CA ARG A 307 -1.51 8.82 12.01
C ARG A 307 -0.09 8.85 11.42
N PHE A 308 0.94 8.95 12.28
CA PHE A 308 2.34 8.95 11.85
C PHE A 308 2.77 7.57 11.32
N MET A 309 2.33 6.51 11.99
CA MET A 309 2.59 5.15 11.50
C MET A 309 1.90 4.92 10.14
N SER A 310 0.74 5.53 9.91
CA SER A 310 0.00 5.41 8.66
C SER A 310 0.75 5.94 7.45
N GLU A 311 1.50 7.03 7.62
CA GLU A 311 2.34 7.61 6.56
C GLU A 311 3.43 6.61 6.16
N CYS A 312 4.14 6.03 7.14
CA CYS A 312 5.19 5.04 6.90
C CYS A 312 4.64 3.73 6.30
N ARG A 313 3.45 3.27 6.72
CA ARG A 313 2.74 2.16 6.08
C ARG A 313 2.54 2.44 4.59
N ALA A 314 1.95 3.60 4.29
CA ALA A 314 1.59 3.99 2.94
C ALA A 314 2.82 4.11 2.02
N LEU A 315 3.92 4.68 2.51
CA LEU A 315 5.18 4.76 1.77
C LEU A 315 5.77 3.38 1.46
N THR A 316 5.80 2.49 2.45
CA THR A 316 6.36 1.15 2.30
C THR A 316 5.54 0.32 1.31
N ASN A 317 4.21 0.37 1.41
CA ASN A 317 3.30 -0.27 0.45
C ASN A 317 3.50 0.28 -0.96
N PHE A 318 3.66 1.60 -1.09
CA PHE A 318 3.83 2.27 -2.38
C PHE A 318 5.12 1.84 -3.08
N VAL A 319 6.24 1.81 -2.35
CA VAL A 319 7.51 1.30 -2.88
C VAL A 319 7.42 -0.20 -3.20
N GLY A 320 6.80 -1.00 -2.33
CA GLY A 320 6.57 -2.43 -2.57
C GLY A 320 5.82 -2.70 -3.87
N ASN A 321 4.75 -1.93 -4.14
CA ASN A 321 3.97 -2.03 -5.36
C ASN A 321 4.74 -1.63 -6.62
N ALA A 322 5.57 -0.58 -6.53
CA ALA A 322 6.47 -0.19 -7.62
C ALA A 322 7.45 -1.31 -7.96
N VAL A 323 8.11 -1.89 -6.95
CA VAL A 323 9.05 -3.01 -7.12
C VAL A 323 8.33 -4.22 -7.70
N ALA A 324 7.16 -4.59 -7.17
CA ALA A 324 6.38 -5.72 -7.66
C ALA A 324 6.02 -5.58 -9.13
N THR A 325 5.65 -4.37 -9.56
CA THR A 325 5.28 -4.09 -10.96
C THR A 325 6.46 -4.29 -11.90
N ILE A 326 7.63 -3.77 -11.54
CA ILE A 326 8.86 -3.95 -12.32
C ILE A 326 9.27 -5.42 -12.39
N VAL A 327 9.22 -6.13 -11.26
CA VAL A 327 9.60 -7.55 -11.19
C VAL A 327 8.65 -8.42 -12.02
N VAL A 328 7.34 -8.22 -11.88
CA VAL A 328 6.34 -8.98 -12.65
C VAL A 328 6.45 -8.65 -14.15
N ALA A 329 6.65 -7.38 -14.53
CA ALA A 329 6.87 -6.98 -15.91
C ALA A 329 8.11 -7.69 -16.49
N ARG A 330 9.22 -7.72 -15.74
CA ARG A 330 10.43 -8.44 -16.15
C ARG A 330 10.21 -9.94 -16.30
N TRP A 331 9.49 -10.58 -15.37
CA TRP A 331 9.17 -12.01 -15.43
C TRP A 331 8.24 -12.40 -16.57
N GLU A 332 7.49 -11.45 -17.12
CA GLU A 332 6.62 -11.66 -18.29
C GLU A 332 7.30 -11.27 -19.60
N GLY A 333 8.51 -10.69 -19.56
CA GLY A 333 9.19 -10.17 -20.75
C GLY A 333 8.59 -8.86 -21.27
N GLU A 334 7.81 -8.18 -20.42
CA GLU A 334 7.01 -6.98 -20.73
C GLU A 334 7.64 -5.71 -20.15
N LEU A 335 8.97 -5.69 -20.06
CA LEU A 335 9.77 -4.56 -19.58
C LEU A 335 10.77 -4.14 -20.66
N ASP A 336 10.62 -2.92 -21.19
CA ASP A 336 11.63 -2.30 -22.04
C ASP A 336 12.86 -1.95 -21.18
N GLN A 337 13.90 -2.78 -21.30
CA GLN A 337 15.11 -2.62 -20.49
C GLN A 337 15.90 -1.36 -20.82
N THR A 338 15.80 -0.85 -22.05
CA THR A 338 16.52 0.36 -22.48
C THR A 338 15.86 1.58 -21.87
N GLN A 339 14.54 1.68 -22.00
CA GLN A 339 13.77 2.77 -21.40
C GLN A 339 13.86 2.72 -19.87
N PHE A 340 13.82 1.52 -19.28
CA PHE A 340 13.94 1.34 -17.84
C PHE A 340 15.32 1.76 -17.31
N ALA A 341 16.41 1.38 -18.00
CA ALA A 341 17.75 1.82 -17.63
C ALA A 341 17.88 3.36 -17.68
N ALA A 342 17.34 4.00 -18.72
CA ALA A 342 17.31 5.45 -18.83
C ALA A 342 16.50 6.11 -17.70
N ALA A 343 15.34 5.53 -17.34
CA ALA A 343 14.51 5.99 -16.23
C ALA A 343 15.25 5.94 -14.89
N MET A 344 15.90 4.81 -14.59
CA MET A 344 16.66 4.63 -13.35
C MET A 344 17.92 5.52 -13.31
N ALA A 345 18.48 5.86 -14.47
CA ALA A 345 19.59 6.81 -14.58
C ALA A 345 19.14 8.29 -14.46
N GLY A 346 17.83 8.58 -14.47
CA GLY A 346 17.31 9.94 -14.48
C GLY A 346 17.48 10.65 -15.83
N GLN A 347 17.57 9.89 -16.92
CA GLN A 347 17.83 10.36 -18.28
C GLN A 347 16.58 10.36 -19.18
N LEU A 348 15.39 10.12 -18.61
CA LEU A 348 14.15 10.26 -19.37
C LEU A 348 13.94 11.73 -19.77
N PRO A 349 13.54 12.02 -21.02
CA PRO A 349 13.18 13.37 -21.43
C PRO A 349 12.13 13.96 -20.49
N GLU A 350 12.30 15.22 -20.09
CA GLU A 350 11.29 15.90 -19.30
C GLU A 350 9.98 15.99 -20.10
N GLU A 351 8.86 16.02 -19.39
CA GLU A 351 7.52 16.09 -20.00
C GLU A 351 7.33 17.32 -20.91
N ALA A 352 8.18 18.34 -20.74
CA ALA A 352 8.26 19.53 -21.59
C ALA A 352 8.90 19.24 -22.96
N ASP A 353 9.86 18.32 -23.05
CA ASP A 353 10.59 18.02 -24.29
C ASP A 353 9.73 17.25 -25.30
N LEU A 354 8.83 16.39 -24.82
CA LEU A 354 7.87 15.67 -25.67
C LEU A 354 6.79 16.58 -26.26
N ALA A 355 6.40 17.64 -25.54
CA ALA A 355 5.46 18.64 -26.04
C ALA A 355 6.12 19.55 -27.10
N LEU A 356 7.44 19.71 -27.07
CA LEU A 356 8.22 20.49 -28.03
C LEU A 356 8.66 19.66 -29.25
N SER A 357 8.86 18.35 -29.10
CA SER A 357 9.20 17.45 -30.21
C SER A 357 7.99 16.99 -31.03
N GLY A 358 6.78 17.08 -30.47
CA GLY A 358 5.51 16.85 -31.18
C GLY A 358 5.05 18.06 -32.01
N GLY A 359 6.00 18.73 -32.65
CA GLY A 359 5.75 19.93 -33.46
C GLY A 359 4.64 19.70 -34.46
N LEU A 360 3.65 20.60 -34.43
CA LEU A 360 2.71 20.86 -35.50
C LEU A 360 3.47 20.83 -36.84
N GLN A 361 3.29 19.75 -37.62
CA GLN A 361 3.58 19.82 -39.05
C GLN A 361 2.45 20.68 -39.64
N PRO A 362 2.76 21.88 -40.18
CA PRO A 362 1.75 22.66 -40.87
C PRO A 362 1.32 21.90 -42.13
N ALA A 363 0.00 21.77 -42.32
CA ALA A 363 -0.58 21.46 -43.61
C ALA A 363 -0.52 22.69 -44.52
#